data_AF-A0A507DRK1-F1
#
_entry.id   AF-A0A507DRK1-F1
#
_cell.length_a   1.000
_cell.length_b   1.000
_cell.length_c   1.000
_cell.angle_alpha   90.00
_cell.angle_beta   90.00
_cell.angle_gamma   90.00
#
_symmetry.space_group_name_H-M   'P 1'
#
loop_
_entity.id
_entity.type
_entity.pdbx_description
1 polymer ?
#
loop_
_entity_poly.entity_id
_entity_poly.type
_entity_poly.pdbx_seq_one_letter_code
_entity_poly.pdbx_strand_id
1 'polypeptide(L)'
;MVTKDPKNQHKVQKPNIFPPSTSMGIKYFPLKYHKELFINEEIDPEILEEILESTLRNTGILQISMTHQMMLEEPINETDINHALKQLKNGKAAGPDGITTEFYKKFPDIVKTFLLSIFNRILRLQGKWEKENMTSIIVLIEKRGDLTSQKLSTNIFAEL
;
A
#
# COMPACT_ATOMS: atom_id res chain seq x y z
N MET A 1 -14.45 25.42 -48.37
CA MET A 1 -13.62 26.15 -47.38
C MET A 1 -13.86 25.52 -46.02
N VAL A 2 -12.79 25.20 -45.32
CA VAL A 2 -12.67 24.13 -44.32
C VAL A 2 -13.58 24.33 -43.10
N THR A 3 -14.25 23.25 -42.74
CA THR A 3 -15.16 23.04 -41.61
C THR A 3 -14.43 23.17 -40.27
N LYS A 4 -15.00 23.90 -39.30
CA LYS A 4 -14.51 23.93 -37.92
C LYS A 4 -14.89 22.63 -37.20
N ASP A 5 -13.91 21.86 -36.75
CA ASP A 5 -14.11 20.67 -35.92
C ASP A 5 -14.60 21.04 -34.50
N PRO A 6 -15.63 20.35 -33.95
CA PRO A 6 -16.24 20.68 -32.66
C PRO A 6 -15.48 20.12 -31.43
N LYS A 7 -14.25 19.63 -31.59
CA LYS A 7 -13.51 18.92 -30.51
C LYS A 7 -12.69 19.81 -29.57
N ASN A 8 -12.85 21.12 -29.60
CA ASN A 8 -12.02 22.03 -28.80
C ASN A 8 -12.76 22.70 -27.64
N GLN A 9 -13.69 21.98 -27.02
CA GLN A 9 -14.31 22.39 -25.76
C GLN A 9 -14.08 21.29 -24.73
N HIS A 10 -12.91 21.33 -24.09
CA HIS A 10 -12.60 20.86 -22.71
C HIS A 10 -11.10 20.63 -22.58
N LYS A 11 -10.33 21.74 -22.51
CA LYS A 11 -9.01 21.69 -21.87
C LYS A 11 -8.67 23.04 -21.25
N VAL A 12 -9.47 23.46 -20.28
CA VAL A 12 -8.95 24.35 -19.24
C VAL A 12 -8.13 23.46 -18.31
N GLN A 13 -6.90 23.15 -18.71
CA GLN A 13 -5.90 22.72 -17.75
C GLN A 13 -5.74 23.88 -16.78
N LYS A 14 -6.32 23.75 -15.58
CA LYS A 14 -5.97 24.63 -14.46
C LYS A 14 -4.45 24.63 -14.38
N PRO A 15 -3.78 25.80 -14.33
CA PRO A 15 -2.33 25.86 -14.38
C PRO A 15 -1.77 24.95 -13.29
N ASN A 16 -0.85 24.05 -13.67
CA ASN A 16 -0.17 23.19 -12.72
C ASN A 16 0.44 24.09 -11.65
N ILE A 17 -0.06 24.00 -10.42
CA ILE A 17 0.22 24.94 -9.34
C ILE A 17 1.73 24.94 -9.01
N PHE A 18 2.44 23.87 -9.38
CA PHE A 18 3.90 23.79 -9.36
C PHE A 18 4.44 22.94 -10.54
N PRO A 19 5.60 23.28 -11.11
CA PRO A 19 6.31 22.41 -12.05
C PRO A 19 6.66 21.08 -11.36
N PRO A 20 6.55 19.91 -12.03
CA PRO A 20 6.90 18.61 -11.46
C PRO A 20 8.37 18.51 -11.01
N SER A 21 9.24 19.33 -11.58
CA SER A 21 10.67 19.41 -11.25
C SER A 21 11.00 20.20 -9.98
N THR A 22 10.03 20.94 -9.42
CA THR A 22 10.24 21.72 -8.19
C THR A 22 10.07 20.82 -6.97
N SER A 23 10.80 21.10 -5.88
CA SER A 23 10.64 20.38 -4.60
C SER A 23 9.17 20.24 -4.16
N MET A 24 8.35 21.27 -4.41
CA MET A 24 6.92 21.27 -4.10
C MET A 24 6.11 20.37 -5.05
N GLY A 25 6.46 20.34 -6.35
CA GLY A 25 5.86 19.44 -7.33
C GLY A 25 6.19 17.96 -7.06
N ILE A 26 7.46 17.66 -6.78
CA ILE A 26 7.94 16.30 -6.43
C ILE A 26 7.16 15.73 -5.22
N LYS A 27 6.75 16.59 -4.28
CA LYS A 27 5.93 16.19 -3.13
C LYS A 27 4.45 16.08 -3.48
N TYR A 28 3.92 17.09 -4.19
CA TYR A 28 2.50 17.23 -4.44
C TYR A 28 1.95 16.13 -5.36
N PHE A 29 2.64 15.81 -6.45
CA PHE A 29 2.11 14.88 -7.45
C PHE A 29 1.94 13.44 -6.93
N PRO A 30 2.93 12.81 -6.25
CA PRO A 30 2.73 11.48 -5.68
C PRO A 30 1.66 11.46 -4.60
N LEU A 31 1.63 12.48 -3.72
CA LEU A 31 0.63 12.58 -2.66
C LEU A 31 -0.78 12.70 -3.25
N LYS A 32 -0.96 13.55 -4.26
CA LYS A 32 -2.24 13.70 -4.96
C LYS A 32 -2.67 12.39 -5.61
N TYR A 33 -1.76 11.74 -6.35
CA TYR A 33 -2.05 10.48 -7.04
C TYR A 33 -2.49 9.37 -6.07
N HIS A 34 -1.74 9.16 -4.98
CA HIS A 34 -2.10 8.14 -4.00
C HIS A 34 -3.36 8.50 -3.23
N LYS A 35 -3.59 9.80 -2.93
CA LYS A 35 -4.88 10.23 -2.38
C LYS A 35 -6.02 9.84 -3.31
N GLU A 36 -5.95 10.22 -4.58
CA GLU A 36 -6.96 9.89 -5.61
C GLU A 36 -7.17 8.38 -5.76
N LEU A 37 -6.10 7.57 -5.75
CA LEU A 37 -6.19 6.11 -5.84
C LEU A 37 -6.95 5.45 -4.68
N PHE A 38 -6.86 6.03 -3.48
CA PHE A 38 -7.46 5.49 -2.27
C PHE A 38 -8.71 6.27 -1.84
N ILE A 39 -9.24 7.14 -2.71
CA ILE A 39 -10.60 7.69 -2.53
C ILE A 39 -11.56 6.52 -2.70
N ASN A 40 -12.41 6.31 -1.71
CA ASN A 40 -13.55 5.40 -1.82
C ASN A 40 -14.59 6.02 -2.76
N GLU A 41 -14.33 5.99 -4.07
CA GLU A 41 -15.34 6.29 -5.07
C GLU A 41 -16.31 5.11 -5.18
N GLU A 42 -17.61 5.40 -5.33
CA GLU A 42 -18.59 4.36 -5.59
C GLU A 42 -18.27 3.70 -6.93
N ILE A 43 -17.96 2.40 -6.89
CA ILE A 43 -17.77 1.59 -8.08
C ILE A 43 -19.12 1.54 -8.81
N ASP A 44 -19.11 1.75 -10.12
CA ASP A 44 -20.31 1.58 -10.94
C ASP A 44 -20.93 0.19 -10.67
N PRO A 45 -22.21 0.12 -10.25
CA PRO A 45 -22.83 -1.14 -9.86
C PRO A 45 -22.85 -2.16 -10.99
N GLU A 46 -22.92 -1.72 -12.25
CA GLU A 46 -22.92 -2.59 -13.43
C GLU A 46 -21.55 -3.24 -13.64
N ILE A 47 -20.46 -2.47 -13.46
CA ILE A 47 -19.09 -2.99 -13.50
C ILE A 47 -18.85 -3.97 -12.34
N LEU A 48 -19.32 -3.62 -11.14
CA LEU A 48 -19.20 -4.50 -9.98
C LEU A 48 -19.91 -5.83 -10.21
N GLU A 49 -21.14 -5.80 -10.74
CA GLU A 49 -21.91 -6.98 -11.06
C GLU A 49 -21.22 -7.83 -12.13
N GLU A 50 -20.70 -7.23 -13.20
CA GLU A 50 -19.94 -7.93 -14.24
C GLU A 50 -18.69 -8.65 -13.67
N ILE A 51 -17.94 -7.98 -12.79
CA ILE A 51 -16.78 -8.57 -12.11
C ILE A 51 -17.23 -9.71 -11.20
N LEU A 52 -18.32 -9.53 -10.45
CA LEU A 52 -18.82 -10.54 -9.54
C LEU A 52 -19.28 -11.78 -10.32
N GLU A 53 -20.06 -11.60 -11.38
CA GLU A 53 -20.54 -12.69 -12.22
C GLU A 53 -19.41 -13.42 -12.92
N SER A 54 -18.44 -12.70 -13.48
CA SER A 54 -17.27 -13.32 -14.13
C SER A 54 -16.42 -14.11 -13.13
N THR A 55 -16.31 -13.62 -11.89
CA THR A 55 -15.66 -14.36 -10.80
C THR A 55 -16.47 -15.61 -10.43
N LEU A 56 -17.80 -15.49 -10.27
CA LEU A 56 -18.71 -16.58 -9.94
C LEU A 56 -18.70 -17.69 -11.00
N ARG A 57 -18.74 -17.34 -12.29
CA ARG A 57 -18.62 -18.29 -13.42
C ARG A 57 -17.32 -19.08 -13.39
N ASN A 58 -16.25 -18.47 -12.89
CA ASN A 58 -14.93 -19.09 -12.79
C ASN A 58 -14.65 -19.70 -11.42
N THR A 59 -15.60 -19.70 -10.48
CA THR A 59 -15.37 -20.25 -9.13
C THR A 59 -14.86 -21.68 -9.17
N GLY A 60 -15.42 -22.54 -10.03
CA GLY A 60 -14.96 -23.94 -10.14
C GLY A 60 -13.47 -24.12 -10.50
N ILE A 61 -12.83 -23.13 -11.15
CA ILE A 61 -11.40 -23.12 -11.50
C ILE A 61 -10.56 -22.24 -10.56
N LEU A 62 -11.18 -21.26 -9.89
CA LEU A 62 -10.52 -20.32 -8.97
C LEU A 62 -10.59 -20.76 -7.50
N GLN A 63 -11.33 -21.83 -7.19
CA GLN A 63 -11.44 -22.37 -5.84
C GLN A 63 -10.13 -23.08 -5.45
N ILE A 64 -9.54 -22.62 -4.36
CA ILE A 64 -8.50 -23.37 -3.66
C ILE A 64 -9.11 -24.66 -3.10
N SER A 65 -8.30 -25.70 -2.95
CA SER A 65 -8.79 -26.94 -2.34
C SER A 65 -9.28 -26.66 -0.91
N MET A 66 -10.27 -27.43 -0.45
CA MET A 66 -10.81 -27.30 0.90
C MET A 66 -9.71 -27.40 1.97
N THR A 67 -8.69 -28.24 1.73
CA THR A 67 -7.50 -28.35 2.59
C THR A 67 -6.71 -27.05 2.66
N HIS A 68 -6.45 -26.40 1.52
CA HIS A 68 -5.74 -25.11 1.50
C HIS A 68 -6.59 -24.00 2.12
N GLN A 69 -7.91 -24.01 1.92
CA GLN A 69 -8.81 -23.06 2.57
C GLN A 69 -8.71 -23.17 4.09
N MET A 70 -8.83 -24.38 4.64
CA MET A 70 -8.70 -24.61 6.07
C MET A 70 -7.35 -24.12 6.59
N MET A 71 -6.25 -24.40 5.88
CA MET A 71 -4.91 -23.93 6.25
C MET A 71 -4.81 -22.39 6.30
N LEU A 72 -5.47 -21.68 5.37
CA LEU A 72 -5.44 -20.21 5.34
C LEU A 72 -6.33 -19.57 6.42
N GLU A 73 -7.34 -20.29 6.90
CA GLU A 73 -8.25 -19.84 7.96
C GLU A 73 -7.77 -20.26 9.37
N GLU A 74 -6.75 -21.10 9.46
CA GLU A 74 -6.17 -21.51 10.74
C GLU A 74 -5.53 -20.32 11.49
N PRO A 75 -5.60 -20.32 12.84
CA PRO A 75 -4.89 -19.33 13.63
C PRO A 75 -3.38 -19.35 13.35
N ILE A 76 -2.79 -18.16 13.22
CA ILE A 76 -1.35 -18.00 13.05
C ILE A 76 -0.65 -18.53 14.30
N ASN A 77 0.36 -19.37 14.11
CA ASN A 77 1.08 -20.05 15.17
C ASN A 77 2.55 -19.58 15.27
N GLU A 78 3.26 -20.01 16.32
CA GLU A 78 4.66 -19.61 16.53
C GLU A 78 5.60 -20.03 15.40
N THR A 79 5.32 -21.14 14.72
CA THR A 79 6.17 -21.62 13.62
C THR A 79 6.08 -20.69 12.41
N ASP A 80 4.88 -20.15 12.13
CA ASP A 80 4.67 -19.16 11.08
C ASP A 80 5.50 -17.89 11.32
N ILE A 81 5.44 -17.37 12.56
CA ILE A 81 6.20 -16.17 12.93
C ILE A 81 7.70 -16.43 12.87
N ASN A 82 8.17 -17.56 13.38
CA ASN A 82 9.59 -17.92 13.33
C ASN A 82 10.09 -18.05 11.88
N HIS A 83 9.28 -18.65 11.02
CA HIS A 83 9.60 -18.80 9.61
C HIS A 83 9.66 -17.43 8.92
N ALA A 84 8.69 -16.55 9.18
CA ALA A 84 8.67 -15.18 8.67
C ALA A 84 9.89 -14.37 9.15
N LEU A 85 10.21 -14.42 10.45
CA LEU A 85 11.36 -13.72 11.03
C LEU A 85 12.68 -14.15 10.38
N LYS A 86 12.86 -15.44 10.08
CA LYS A 86 14.06 -15.94 9.38
C LYS A 86 14.16 -15.41 7.96
N GLN A 87 13.04 -15.25 7.26
CA GLN A 87 13.01 -14.76 5.88
C GLN A 87 13.21 -13.25 5.74
N LEU A 88 13.00 -12.47 6.81
CA LEU A 88 13.22 -11.03 6.75
C LEU A 88 14.67 -10.72 6.33
N LYS A 89 14.86 -9.75 5.44
CA LYS A 89 16.20 -9.33 4.99
C LYS A 89 16.79 -8.31 5.95
N ASN A 90 18.06 -8.45 6.29
CA ASN A 90 18.78 -7.47 7.10
C ASN A 90 19.08 -6.18 6.30
N GLY A 91 19.41 -5.11 7.01
CA GLY A 91 19.80 -3.82 6.42
C GLY A 91 18.66 -3.06 5.77
N LYS A 92 17.40 -3.38 6.13
CA LYS A 92 16.23 -2.61 5.73
C LYS A 92 16.08 -1.40 6.66
N ALA A 93 15.57 -0.30 6.11
CA ALA A 93 15.23 0.86 6.91
C ALA A 93 14.14 0.49 7.94
N ALA A 94 14.28 0.98 9.16
CA ALA A 94 13.25 0.83 10.18
C ALA A 94 11.99 1.64 9.81
N GLY A 95 10.86 1.24 10.38
CA GLY A 95 9.61 1.99 10.30
C GLY A 95 9.64 3.27 11.16
N PRO A 96 8.49 3.96 11.30
CA PRO A 96 8.36 5.13 12.18
C PRO A 96 8.66 4.83 13.65
N ASP A 97 8.47 3.58 14.05
CA ASP A 97 8.74 3.07 15.38
C ASP A 97 10.25 2.91 15.68
N GLY A 98 11.10 2.98 14.66
CA GLY A 98 12.54 2.79 14.78
C GLY A 98 12.96 1.33 15.01
N ILE A 99 12.04 0.36 14.93
CA ILE A 99 12.36 -1.05 15.18
C ILE A 99 12.90 -1.68 13.89
N THR A 100 14.11 -2.24 13.99
CA THR A 100 14.82 -2.83 12.85
C THR A 100 14.53 -4.32 12.70
N THR A 101 14.77 -4.86 11.50
CA THR A 101 14.72 -6.31 11.25
C THR A 101 15.65 -7.09 12.18
N GLU A 102 16.83 -6.54 12.46
CA GLU A 102 17.82 -7.12 13.36
C GLU A 102 17.31 -7.21 14.79
N PHE A 103 16.57 -6.19 15.25
CA PHE A 103 15.91 -6.23 16.56
C PHE A 103 14.90 -7.37 16.61
N TYR A 104 14.03 -7.48 15.60
CA TYR A 104 13.02 -8.54 15.53
C TYR A 104 13.63 -9.94 15.58
N LYS A 105 14.77 -10.13 14.89
CA LYS A 105 15.50 -11.40 14.89
C LYS A 105 16.28 -11.67 16.18
N LYS A 106 16.71 -10.62 16.90
CA LYS A 106 17.50 -10.75 18.13
C LYS A 106 16.67 -11.13 19.34
N PHE A 107 15.39 -10.74 19.38
CA PHE A 107 14.48 -11.02 20.50
C PHE A 107 13.19 -11.72 20.04
N PRO A 108 13.31 -12.90 19.40
CA PRO A 108 12.16 -13.55 18.76
C PRO A 108 11.07 -13.92 19.77
N ASP A 109 11.40 -14.30 21.00
CA ASP A 109 10.41 -14.70 22.00
C ASP A 109 9.48 -13.55 22.40
N ILE A 110 10.03 -12.36 22.63
CA ILE A 110 9.25 -11.16 22.92
C ILE A 110 8.38 -10.81 21.72
N VAL A 111 8.98 -10.76 20.53
CA VAL A 111 8.32 -10.38 19.29
C VAL A 111 7.17 -11.32 18.94
N LYS A 112 7.39 -12.64 19.07
CA LYS A 112 6.37 -13.67 18.82
C LYS A 112 5.13 -13.44 19.66
N THR A 113 5.27 -13.18 20.97
CA THR A 113 4.13 -12.98 21.86
C THR A 113 3.24 -11.83 21.39
N PHE A 114 3.84 -10.70 21.01
CA PHE A 114 3.08 -9.54 20.51
C PHE A 114 2.46 -9.79 19.13
N LEU A 115 3.24 -10.29 18.17
CA LEU A 115 2.78 -10.49 16.79
C LEU A 115 1.67 -11.55 16.71
N LEU A 116 1.76 -12.64 17.47
CA LEU A 116 0.71 -13.66 17.50
C LEU A 116 -0.61 -13.10 18.00
N SER A 117 -0.58 -12.30 19.06
CA SER A 117 -1.78 -11.68 19.63
C SER A 117 -2.43 -10.74 18.61
N ILE A 118 -1.63 -9.88 17.98
CA ILE A 118 -2.09 -8.89 17.00
C ILE A 118 -2.65 -9.57 15.75
N PHE A 119 -1.89 -10.47 15.12
CA PHE A 119 -2.30 -11.05 13.84
C PHE A 119 -3.51 -11.96 13.99
N ASN A 120 -3.60 -12.76 15.06
CA ASN A 120 -4.80 -13.55 15.31
C ASN A 120 -6.01 -12.68 15.66
N ARG A 121 -5.82 -11.53 16.30
CA ARG A 121 -6.90 -10.56 16.50
C ARG A 121 -7.39 -9.99 15.17
N ILE A 122 -6.48 -9.61 14.26
CA ILE A 122 -6.82 -9.15 12.91
C ILE A 122 -7.61 -10.21 12.15
N LEU A 123 -7.12 -11.46 12.16
CA LEU A 123 -7.75 -12.58 11.46
C LEU A 123 -9.18 -12.82 11.96
N ARG A 124 -9.38 -12.82 13.29
CA ARG A 124 -10.71 -12.98 13.91
C ARG A 124 -11.67 -11.84 13.56
N LEU A 125 -11.16 -10.63 13.39
CA LEU A 125 -11.95 -9.46 12.98
C LEU A 125 -12.18 -9.42 11.45
N GLN A 126 -11.82 -10.47 10.72
CA GLN A 126 -11.91 -10.55 9.25
C GLN A 126 -11.17 -9.38 8.57
N GLY A 127 -9.99 -9.04 9.09
CA GLY A 127 -9.17 -7.96 8.55
C GLY A 127 -9.66 -6.55 8.89
N LYS A 128 -10.72 -6.40 9.70
CA LYS A 128 -11.13 -5.09 10.22
C LYS A 128 -10.08 -4.61 11.21
N TRP A 129 -9.37 -3.56 10.82
CA TRP A 129 -8.29 -2.94 11.58
C TRP A 129 -8.57 -1.45 11.76
N GLU A 130 -8.13 -0.88 12.89
CA GLU A 130 -8.34 0.53 13.21
C GLU A 130 -7.68 1.40 12.14
N LYS A 131 -8.35 2.48 11.71
CA LYS A 131 -7.89 3.35 10.61
C LYS A 131 -6.54 4.00 10.94
N GLU A 132 -6.32 4.26 12.21
CA GLU A 132 -5.11 4.81 12.80
C GLU A 132 -3.88 3.93 12.52
N ASN A 133 -4.09 2.65 12.25
CA ASN A 133 -3.02 1.73 11.90
C ASN A 133 -2.82 1.60 10.38
N MET A 134 -3.56 2.35 9.56
CA MET A 134 -3.44 2.39 8.09
C MET A 134 -2.60 3.59 7.63
N THR A 135 -1.63 4.04 8.44
CA THR A 135 -0.74 5.15 8.06
C THR A 135 0.35 4.73 7.09
N SER A 136 0.80 5.66 6.23
CA SER A 136 1.93 5.44 5.32
C SER A 136 3.00 6.53 5.50
N ILE A 137 4.26 6.20 5.19
CA ILE A 137 5.36 7.18 5.17
C ILE A 137 5.92 7.25 3.76
N ILE A 138 5.97 8.45 3.21
CA ILE A 138 6.52 8.72 1.89
C ILE A 138 7.90 9.35 2.08
N VAL A 139 8.94 8.60 1.69
CA VAL A 139 10.33 9.07 1.69
C VAL A 139 10.79 9.26 0.25
N LEU A 140 11.28 10.45 -0.08
CA LEU A 140 11.89 10.73 -1.38
C LEU A 140 13.34 10.20 -1.38
N ILE A 141 13.63 9.25 -2.27
CA ILE A 141 14.97 8.71 -2.47
C ILE A 141 15.46 9.15 -3.85
N GLU A 142 16.51 9.95 -3.88
CA GLU A 142 17.17 10.34 -5.12
C GLU A 142 17.86 9.13 -5.77
N LYS A 143 17.60 8.91 -7.06
CA LYS A 143 18.32 7.89 -7.83
C LYS A 143 19.75 8.38 -8.07
N ARG A 144 20.73 7.48 -7.93
CA ARG A 144 22.13 7.79 -8.25
C ARG A 144 22.26 8.13 -9.74
N GLY A 145 22.74 9.34 -10.04
CA GLY A 145 23.01 9.82 -11.40
C GLY A 145 22.77 11.32 -11.60
N ASP A 146 21.78 11.89 -10.90
CA ASP A 146 21.46 13.31 -10.96
C ASP A 146 22.03 14.04 -9.74
N LEU A 147 23.29 14.47 -9.82
CA LEU A 147 24.01 15.15 -8.73
C LEU A 147 23.65 16.64 -8.57
N THR A 148 22.62 17.12 -9.25
CA THR A 148 22.27 18.55 -9.34
C THR A 148 21.12 18.97 -8.43
N SER A 149 21.08 18.53 -7.16
CA SER A 149 20.49 19.34 -6.07
C SER A 149 20.82 18.72 -4.71
N GLN A 150 21.95 19.11 -4.12
CA GLN A 150 22.21 18.81 -2.72
C GLN A 150 21.19 19.53 -1.82
N LYS A 151 20.71 18.77 -0.83
CA LYS A 151 19.91 19.15 0.35
C LYS A 151 18.39 19.15 0.09
N LEU A 152 17.71 18.13 0.64
CA LEU A 152 16.49 18.23 1.46
C LEU A 152 15.99 16.83 1.83
N SER A 153 16.64 16.15 2.77
CA SER A 153 16.01 15.01 3.48
C SER A 153 15.25 15.56 4.69
N THR A 154 14.03 16.02 4.47
CA THR A 154 13.06 16.19 5.55
C THR A 154 12.05 15.05 5.42
N ASN A 155 12.02 14.15 6.40
CA ASN A 155 10.98 13.13 6.50
C ASN A 155 9.64 13.85 6.65
N ILE A 156 8.67 13.54 5.80
CA ILE A 156 7.32 14.10 5.86
C ILE A 156 6.37 12.96 6.17
N PHE A 157 5.69 13.06 7.30
CA PHE A 157 4.57 12.19 7.65
C PHE A 157 3.33 12.72 6.93
N ALA A 158 2.68 11.87 6.14
CA ALA A 158 1.40 12.18 5.52
C ALA A 158 0.41 11.10 5.93
N GLU A 159 -0.65 11.50 6.64
CA GLU A 159 -1.81 10.64 6.86
C GLU A 159 -2.61 10.56 5.57
N LEU A 160 -2.87 9.33 5.12
CA LEU A 160 -3.83 9.00 4.06
C LEU A 160 -5.08 8.43 4.73
#